data_AF-A0A2N1PGE2-F1
#
_entry.id   AF-A0A2N1PGE2-F1
#
_cell.length_a   1.000
_cell.length_b   1.000
_cell.length_c   1.000
_cell.angle_alpha   90.00
_cell.angle_beta   90.00
_cell.angle_gamma   90.00
#
_symmetry.space_group_name_H-M   'P 1'
#
loop_
_entity.id
_entity.type
_entity.pdbx_description
1 polymer ?
#
loop_
_entity_poly.entity_id
_entity_poly.type
_entity_poly.pdbx_seq_one_letter_code
_entity_poly.pdbx_strand_id
1 'polypeptide(L)'
;MEFIDAEVVELDSEIPLEPGLTRAQLERRVVAYERQRFIDEFSLDRFMDMDLVKFTSPGMYPEVINHIQVHKYYINQHKKGEIPFDTAARSWYEQVFLPIVLQIREDRLLYSFPGKTYGDLYLWIVRHWDNLKHGVEEEVTIENATKDFKNRFGKKWFKRWTGWARQLFKHS
;
A
#
# COMPACT_ATOMS: atom_id res chain seq x y z
N MET A 1 0.07 31.88 -10.02
CA MET A 1 0.61 30.69 -10.70
C MET A 1 0.91 29.69 -9.59
N GLU A 2 0.17 28.59 -9.55
CA GLU A 2 0.31 27.55 -8.55
C GLU A 2 1.32 26.53 -9.12
N PHE A 3 2.50 26.47 -8.53
CA PHE A 3 3.55 25.55 -8.94
C PHE A 3 3.30 24.23 -8.21
N ILE A 4 3.09 23.15 -8.96
CA ILE A 4 3.05 21.80 -8.40
C ILE A 4 4.49 21.47 -8.01
N ASP A 5 4.72 21.32 -6.71
CA ASP A 5 5.97 20.80 -6.19
C ASP A 5 6.03 19.30 -6.51
N ALA A 6 6.87 18.93 -7.47
CA ALA A 6 7.11 17.54 -7.81
C ALA A 6 8.41 17.13 -7.13
N GLU A 7 8.32 16.32 -6.07
CA GLU A 7 9.49 15.67 -5.52
C GLU A 7 10.03 14.66 -6.54
N VAL A 8 11.10 15.06 -7.24
CA VAL A 8 11.83 14.20 -8.16
C VAL A 8 12.82 13.38 -7.33
N VAL A 9 12.49 12.12 -7.07
CA VAL A 9 13.47 11.15 -6.55
C VAL A 9 14.27 10.63 -7.75
N GLU A 10 15.54 11.02 -7.86
CA GLU A 10 16.47 10.42 -8.81
C GLU A 10 16.64 8.93 -8.45
N LEU A 11 16.00 8.06 -9.23
CA LEU A 11 16.34 6.65 -9.26
C LEU A 11 17.64 6.53 -10.06
N ASP A 12 18.77 6.31 -9.38
CA ASP A 12 19.93 5.63 -9.96
C ASP A 12 19.45 4.22 -10.38
N SER A 13 18.81 4.14 -11.55
CA SER A 13 18.07 2.95 -11.93
C SER A 13 19.03 1.98 -12.60
N GLU A 14 19.33 0.87 -11.93
CA GLU A 14 19.87 -0.35 -12.55
C GLU A 14 18.86 -1.01 -13.52
N ILE A 15 17.75 -0.33 -13.84
CA ILE A 15 16.71 -0.83 -14.73
C ILE A 15 17.22 -0.71 -16.17
N PRO A 16 17.43 -1.83 -16.90
CA PRO A 16 17.91 -1.78 -18.27
C PRO A 16 16.84 -1.13 -19.17
N LEU A 17 17.22 -0.02 -19.78
CA LEU A 17 16.43 0.68 -20.79
C LEU A 17 16.86 0.21 -22.19
N GLU A 18 15.90 -0.19 -23.00
CA GLU A 18 16.15 -0.63 -24.38
C GLU A 18 15.38 0.29 -25.35
N PRO A 19 15.93 0.60 -26.53
CA PRO A 19 15.20 1.35 -27.56
C PRO A 19 13.89 0.65 -27.93
N GLY A 20 12.80 1.41 -28.02
CA GLY A 20 11.48 0.89 -28.39
C GLY A 20 10.65 0.34 -27.21
N LEU A 21 11.11 0.53 -25.97
CA LEU A 21 10.35 0.15 -24.78
C LEU A 21 9.01 0.91 -24.69
N THR A 22 7.91 0.18 -24.61
CA THR A 22 6.59 0.78 -24.34
C THR A 22 6.47 1.21 -22.88
N ARG A 23 5.62 2.19 -22.60
CA ARG A 23 5.30 2.63 -21.23
C ARG A 23 4.90 1.46 -20.32
N ALA A 24 4.03 0.56 -20.78
CA ALA A 24 3.58 -0.60 -20.01
C ALA A 24 4.69 -1.63 -19.75
N GLN A 25 5.72 -1.70 -20.60
CA GLN A 25 6.91 -2.53 -20.34
C GLN A 25 7.82 -1.86 -19.32
N LEU A 26 8.01 -0.54 -19.42
CA LEU A 26 8.77 0.23 -18.45
C LEU A 26 8.15 0.12 -17.05
N GLU A 27 6.85 0.36 -16.91
CA GLU A 27 6.13 0.25 -15.63
C GLU A 27 6.30 -1.15 -15.00
N ARG A 28 6.20 -2.22 -15.80
CA ARG A 28 6.45 -3.59 -15.31
C ARG A 28 7.89 -3.80 -14.83
N ARG A 29 8.87 -3.24 -15.53
CA ARG A 29 10.29 -3.31 -15.11
C ARG A 29 10.51 -2.56 -13.81
N VAL A 30 9.91 -1.39 -13.64
CA VAL A 30 9.97 -0.60 -12.41
C VAL A 30 9.35 -1.36 -11.24
N VAL A 31 8.15 -1.92 -11.41
CA VAL A 31 7.48 -2.72 -10.36
C VAL A 31 8.33 -3.93 -9.96
N ALA A 32 8.95 -4.62 -10.92
CA ALA A 32 9.81 -5.76 -10.64
C ALA A 32 11.07 -5.34 -9.87
N TYR A 33 11.69 -4.22 -10.26
CA TYR A 33 12.85 -3.66 -9.57
C TYR A 33 12.53 -3.22 -8.14
N GLU A 34 11.43 -2.50 -7.93
CA GLU A 34 10.96 -2.10 -6.60
C GLU A 34 10.70 -3.31 -5.71
N ARG A 35 10.07 -4.36 -6.25
CA ARG A 35 9.86 -5.61 -5.51
C ARG A 35 11.18 -6.24 -5.09
N GLN A 36 12.16 -6.27 -5.98
CA GLN A 36 13.46 -6.88 -5.71
C GLN A 36 14.20 -6.10 -4.62
N ARG A 37 14.27 -4.76 -4.73
CA ARG A 37 14.81 -3.87 -3.69
C ARG A 37 14.12 -4.08 -2.34
N PHE A 38 12.79 -4.17 -2.33
CA PHE A 38 12.00 -4.40 -1.11
C PHE A 38 12.39 -5.71 -0.40
N ILE A 39 12.71 -6.77 -1.16
CA ILE A 39 13.17 -8.06 -0.62
C ILE A 39 14.64 -7.97 -0.20
N ASP A 40 15.51 -7.44 -1.05
CA ASP A 40 16.96 -7.45 -0.79
C ASP A 40 17.34 -6.55 0.39
N GLU A 41 16.74 -5.35 0.48
CA GLU A 41 17.10 -4.35 1.48
C GLU A 41 16.55 -4.72 2.87
N PHE A 42 15.33 -5.25 2.93
CA PHE A 42 14.62 -5.45 4.20
C PHE A 42 14.41 -6.94 4.56
N SER A 43 14.63 -7.86 3.61
CA SER A 43 14.47 -9.31 3.79
C SER A 43 13.12 -9.71 4.42
N LEU A 44 12.06 -9.05 3.96
CA LEU A 44 10.71 -9.19 4.53
C LEU A 44 10.02 -10.49 4.09
N ASP A 45 10.51 -11.11 3.02
CA ASP A 45 10.12 -12.44 2.56
C ASP A 45 10.37 -13.55 3.60
N ARG A 46 11.21 -13.29 4.61
CA ARG A 46 11.40 -14.20 5.76
C ARG A 46 10.13 -14.44 6.58
N PHE A 47 9.15 -13.54 6.52
CA PHE A 47 7.91 -13.66 7.33
C PHE A 47 6.66 -13.13 6.64
N MET A 48 6.77 -12.34 5.56
CA MET A 48 5.64 -11.91 4.76
C MET A 48 5.39 -12.88 3.61
N ASP A 49 4.13 -13.23 3.37
CA ASP A 49 3.72 -13.88 2.14
C ASP A 49 3.79 -12.88 0.98
N MET A 50 4.84 -13.01 0.17
CA MET A 50 5.12 -12.12 -0.96
C MET A 50 4.20 -12.36 -2.17
N ASP A 51 3.33 -13.38 -2.15
CA ASP A 51 2.25 -13.53 -3.12
C ASP A 51 1.05 -12.63 -2.76
N LEU A 52 0.85 -12.35 -1.48
CA LEU A 52 -0.11 -11.35 -1.01
C LEU A 52 0.44 -9.93 -1.14
N VAL A 53 1.72 -9.72 -0.78
CA VAL A 53 2.44 -8.43 -0.92
C VAL A 53 2.97 -8.29 -2.34
N LYS A 54 2.04 -8.18 -3.29
CA LYS A 54 2.31 -8.01 -4.71
C LYS A 54 1.54 -6.81 -5.23
N PHE A 55 2.13 -6.07 -6.16
CA PHE A 55 1.56 -4.83 -6.71
C PHE A 55 1.66 -4.81 -8.23
N THR A 56 0.80 -3.99 -8.86
CA THR A 56 0.73 -3.88 -10.33
C THR A 56 1.15 -2.52 -10.87
N SER A 57 1.42 -1.54 -10.00
CA SER A 57 1.80 -0.19 -10.39
C SER A 57 3.06 0.27 -9.66
N PRO A 58 3.92 1.10 -10.31
CA PRO A 58 5.09 1.67 -9.67
C PRO A 58 4.77 2.48 -8.41
N GLY A 59 5.76 2.61 -7.52
CA GLY A 59 5.69 3.40 -6.29
C GLY A 59 5.03 2.70 -5.11
N MET A 60 4.45 1.51 -5.30
CA MET A 60 3.68 0.83 -4.26
C MET A 60 4.53 0.17 -3.18
N TYR A 61 5.71 -0.40 -3.52
CA TYR A 61 6.59 -0.97 -2.48
C TYR A 61 7.21 0.12 -1.58
N PRO A 62 7.71 1.25 -2.11
CA PRO A 62 8.13 2.38 -1.27
C PRO A 62 7.01 2.88 -0.32
N GLU A 63 5.77 2.93 -0.80
CA GLU A 63 4.63 3.32 0.03
C GLU A 63 4.36 2.32 1.17
N VAL A 64 4.52 1.01 0.92
CA VAL A 64 4.44 0.00 1.99
C VAL A 64 5.52 0.24 3.05
N ILE A 65 6.74 0.58 2.65
CA ILE A 65 7.81 0.92 3.60
C ILE A 65 7.40 2.13 4.44
N ASN A 66 6.83 3.16 3.82
CA ASN A 66 6.28 4.31 4.55
C ASN A 66 5.18 3.88 5.55
N HIS A 67 4.25 3.01 5.15
CA HIS A 67 3.23 2.49 6.07
C HIS A 67 3.83 1.76 7.27
N ILE A 68 4.90 0.98 7.07
CA ILE A 68 5.61 0.29 8.15
C ILE A 68 6.31 1.31 9.07
N GLN A 69 6.95 2.34 8.51
CA GLN A 69 7.63 3.37 9.30
C GLN A 69 6.64 4.19 10.14
N VAL A 70 5.50 4.56 9.56
CA VAL A 70 4.41 5.23 10.31
C VAL A 70 3.90 4.33 11.43
N HIS A 71 3.65 3.04 11.15
CA HIS A 71 3.25 2.07 12.17
C HIS A 71 4.29 1.93 13.29
N LYS A 72 5.59 1.84 12.92
CA LYS A 72 6.73 1.83 13.85
C LYS A 72 6.72 3.05 14.77
N TYR A 73 6.54 4.24 14.20
CA TYR A 73 6.49 5.50 14.93
C TYR A 73 5.42 5.46 16.04
N TYR A 74 4.20 5.03 15.73
CA TYR A 74 3.14 4.93 16.73
C TYR A 74 3.39 3.87 17.81
N ILE A 75 3.96 2.71 17.45
CA ILE A 75 4.35 1.71 18.46
C ILE A 75 5.37 2.29 19.46
N ASN A 76 6.26 3.17 18.98
CA ASN A 76 7.30 3.78 19.80
C ASN A 76 6.80 4.97 20.63
N GLN A 77 5.70 5.64 20.28
CA GLN A 77 5.22 6.83 20.99
C GLN A 77 5.03 6.63 22.50
N HIS A 78 4.75 5.40 22.95
CA HIS A 78 4.53 5.07 24.36
C HIS A 78 5.69 4.27 24.99
N LYS A 79 6.85 4.21 24.33
CA LYS A 79 8.02 3.45 24.77
C LYS A 79 9.23 4.37 24.94
N LYS A 80 10.11 4.04 25.88
CA LYS A 80 11.37 4.78 26.11
C LYS A 80 12.46 4.50 25.07
N GLY A 81 12.22 3.60 24.13
CA GLY A 81 13.19 3.19 23.12
C GLY A 81 12.50 2.79 21.82
N GLU A 82 13.29 2.69 20.76
CA GLU A 82 12.83 2.40 19.41
C GLU A 82 12.88 0.89 19.11
N ILE A 83 11.77 0.34 18.62
CA ILE A 83 11.76 -1.05 18.14
C ILE A 83 12.53 -1.17 16.81
N PRO A 84 13.17 -2.32 16.52
CA PRO A 84 13.74 -2.61 15.21
C PRO A 84 12.71 -2.53 14.08
N PHE A 85 13.16 -2.22 12.86
CA PHE A 85 12.30 -2.16 11.68
C PHE A 85 11.58 -3.49 11.43
N ASP A 86 12.28 -4.63 11.46
CA ASP A 86 11.70 -5.96 11.30
C ASP A 86 10.53 -6.24 12.26
N THR A 87 10.67 -5.80 13.52
CA THR A 87 9.62 -5.95 14.53
C THR A 87 8.38 -5.15 14.16
N ALA A 88 8.57 -3.91 13.67
CA ALA A 88 7.47 -3.09 13.19
C ALA A 88 6.85 -3.65 11.90
N ALA A 89 7.66 -4.13 10.97
CA ALA A 89 7.23 -4.71 9.71
C ALA A 89 6.39 -5.98 9.93
N ARG A 90 6.80 -6.86 10.84
CA ARG A 90 6.01 -8.03 11.24
C ARG A 90 4.69 -7.62 11.89
N SER A 91 4.73 -6.68 12.83
CA SER A 91 3.52 -6.17 13.48
C SER A 91 2.56 -5.53 12.47
N TRP A 92 3.06 -4.72 11.53
CA TRP A 92 2.26 -4.14 10.45
C TRP A 92 1.65 -5.23 9.57
N TYR A 93 2.44 -6.22 9.15
CA TYR A 93 1.95 -7.30 8.30
C TYR A 93 0.80 -8.08 8.96
N GLU A 94 0.99 -8.48 10.23
CA GLU A 94 0.02 -9.28 10.98
C GLU A 94 -1.20 -8.47 11.45
N GLN A 95 -1.00 -7.23 11.87
CA GLN A 95 -2.03 -6.45 12.55
C GLN A 95 -2.71 -5.44 11.63
N VAL A 96 -2.12 -5.10 10.49
CA VAL A 96 -2.64 -4.10 9.55
C VAL A 96 -2.95 -4.72 8.21
N PHE A 97 -1.94 -5.26 7.53
CA PHE A 97 -2.07 -5.74 6.15
C PHE A 97 -2.96 -6.98 6.04
N LEU A 98 -2.65 -8.05 6.78
CA LEU A 98 -3.36 -9.32 6.70
C LEU A 98 -4.85 -9.21 7.03
N PRO A 99 -5.30 -8.51 8.09
CA PRO A 99 -6.72 -8.35 8.37
C PRO A 99 -7.50 -7.72 7.22
N ILE A 100 -6.92 -6.72 6.55
CA ILE A 100 -7.53 -6.08 5.38
C ILE A 100 -7.55 -7.05 4.19
N VAL A 101 -6.43 -7.71 3.89
CA VAL A 101 -6.32 -8.66 2.77
C VAL A 101 -7.25 -9.86 2.93
N LEU A 102 -7.37 -10.42 4.13
CA LEU A 102 -8.29 -11.51 4.42
C LEU A 102 -9.74 -11.06 4.21
N GLN A 103 -10.10 -9.84 4.63
CA GLN A 103 -11.43 -9.30 4.35
C GLN A 103 -11.68 -9.13 2.84
N ILE A 104 -10.70 -8.60 2.10
CA ILE A 104 -10.76 -8.49 0.62
C ILE A 104 -11.00 -9.86 -0.02
N ARG A 105 -10.37 -10.91 0.51
CA ARG A 105 -10.50 -12.28 0.03
C ARG A 105 -11.88 -12.87 0.35
N GLU A 106 -12.33 -12.77 1.59
CA GLU A 106 -13.65 -13.26 2.03
C GLU A 106 -14.78 -12.62 1.21
N ASP A 107 -14.70 -11.31 0.98
CA ASP A 107 -15.69 -10.57 0.20
C ASP A 107 -15.52 -10.77 -1.32
N ARG A 108 -14.50 -11.52 -1.76
CA ARG A 108 -14.22 -11.81 -3.16
C ARG A 108 -14.06 -10.55 -4.01
N LEU A 109 -13.39 -9.53 -3.46
CA LEU A 109 -13.35 -8.21 -4.11
C LEU A 109 -12.61 -8.22 -5.44
N LEU A 110 -11.56 -9.03 -5.57
CA LEU A 110 -10.77 -9.13 -6.80
C LEU A 110 -11.60 -9.48 -8.04
N TYR A 111 -12.76 -10.13 -7.91
CA TYR A 111 -13.66 -10.39 -9.04
C TYR A 111 -14.17 -9.09 -9.71
N SER A 112 -14.21 -7.99 -8.97
CA SER A 112 -14.60 -6.67 -9.50
C SER A 112 -13.41 -5.86 -10.02
N PHE A 113 -12.17 -6.33 -9.83
CA PHE A 113 -10.92 -5.63 -10.17
C PHE A 113 -9.95 -6.55 -10.92
N PRO A 114 -10.28 -6.92 -12.18
CA PRO A 114 -9.44 -7.82 -12.97
C PRO A 114 -8.04 -7.24 -13.17
N GLY A 115 -7.03 -8.09 -13.02
CA GLY A 115 -5.62 -7.70 -13.16
C GLY A 115 -5.03 -6.97 -11.95
N LYS A 116 -5.79 -6.77 -10.87
CA LYS A 116 -5.29 -6.22 -9.59
C LYS A 116 -4.98 -7.32 -8.58
N THR A 117 -4.19 -6.97 -7.58
CA THR A 117 -3.77 -7.85 -6.48
C THR A 117 -4.42 -7.47 -5.16
N TYR A 118 -4.25 -8.32 -4.15
CA TYR A 118 -4.61 -7.99 -2.77
C TYR A 118 -3.87 -6.75 -2.25
N GLY A 119 -2.57 -6.62 -2.57
CA GLY A 119 -1.78 -5.43 -2.25
C GLY A 119 -2.34 -4.16 -2.88
N ASP A 120 -2.69 -4.19 -4.18
CA ASP A 120 -3.25 -3.03 -4.87
C ASP A 120 -4.53 -2.54 -4.17
N LEU A 121 -5.43 -3.47 -3.83
CA LEU A 121 -6.66 -3.14 -3.13
C LEU A 121 -6.43 -2.66 -1.70
N TYR A 122 -5.45 -3.22 -0.99
CA TYR A 122 -5.05 -2.73 0.34
C TYR A 122 -4.62 -1.26 0.29
N LEU A 123 -3.69 -0.89 -0.60
CA LEU A 123 -3.21 0.50 -0.71
C LEU A 123 -4.34 1.42 -1.15
N TRP A 124 -5.17 0.99 -2.10
CA TRP A 124 -6.31 1.77 -2.54
C TRP A 124 -7.32 2.03 -1.41
N ILE A 125 -7.62 1.04 -0.57
CA ILE A 125 -8.46 1.21 0.63
C ILE A 125 -7.83 2.22 1.58
N VAL A 126 -6.56 2.05 1.94
CA VAL A 126 -5.90 2.93 2.91
C VAL A 126 -5.87 4.39 2.41
N ARG A 127 -5.51 4.63 1.14
CA ARG A 127 -5.53 5.96 0.52
C ARG A 127 -6.92 6.59 0.50
N HIS A 128 -7.96 5.81 0.16
CA HIS A 128 -9.32 6.33 0.16
C HIS A 128 -9.76 6.80 1.54
N TRP A 129 -9.38 6.05 2.58
CA TRP A 129 -9.70 6.36 3.96
C TRP A 129 -8.98 7.61 4.45
N ASP A 130 -7.72 7.76 4.07
CA ASP A 130 -6.94 8.96 4.34
C ASP A 130 -7.60 10.19 3.72
N ASN A 131 -7.97 10.11 2.43
CA ASN A 131 -8.67 11.20 1.72
C ASN A 131 -10.03 11.55 2.33
N LEU A 132 -10.81 10.56 2.78
CA LEU A 132 -12.13 10.80 3.37
C LEU A 132 -12.06 11.58 4.68
N LYS A 133 -10.95 11.44 5.41
CA LYS A 133 -10.80 12.04 6.73
C LYS A 133 -10.01 13.35 6.72
N HIS A 134 -9.27 13.68 5.66
CA HIS A 134 -8.71 15.02 5.43
C HIS A 134 -9.77 16.15 5.34
N GLY A 135 -11.06 15.81 5.23
CA GLY A 135 -12.18 16.77 5.36
C GLY A 135 -12.70 16.96 6.80
N VAL A 136 -12.08 16.32 7.78
CA VAL A 136 -12.39 16.40 9.23
C VAL A 136 -11.08 16.82 9.92
N GLU A 137 -11.09 17.85 10.77
CA GLU A 137 -9.91 18.53 11.33
C GLU A 137 -8.94 17.68 12.19
N GLU A 138 -9.06 16.34 12.22
CA GLU A 138 -8.13 15.47 12.97
C GLU A 138 -7.06 14.89 12.03
N GLU A 139 -5.79 14.86 12.48
CA GLU A 139 -4.71 14.16 11.81
C GLU A 139 -5.04 12.66 11.63
N VAL A 140 -5.13 12.25 10.38
CA VAL A 140 -5.49 10.88 10.04
C VAL A 140 -4.24 10.09 9.83
N THR A 141 -3.96 9.25 10.80
CA THR A 141 -2.80 8.38 10.78
C THR A 141 -3.20 7.06 10.14
N ILE A 142 -2.28 6.39 9.43
CA ILE A 142 -2.53 5.05 8.86
C ILE A 142 -2.95 4.06 9.96
N GLU A 143 -2.46 4.24 11.18
CA GLU A 143 -2.88 3.45 12.34
C GLU A 143 -4.35 3.71 12.69
N ASN A 144 -4.78 4.98 12.72
CA ASN A 144 -6.18 5.36 12.93
C ASN A 144 -7.08 4.89 11.79
N ALA A 145 -6.61 4.95 10.54
CA ALA A 145 -7.30 4.38 9.38
C ALA A 145 -7.46 2.86 9.53
N THR A 146 -6.43 2.16 10.04
CA THR A 146 -6.48 0.71 10.26
C THR A 146 -7.37 0.32 11.44
N LYS A 147 -7.29 1.04 12.57
CA LYS A 147 -8.17 0.82 13.74
C LYS A 147 -9.63 1.05 13.34
N ASP A 148 -9.90 2.13 12.62
CA ASP A 148 -11.23 2.44 12.11
C ASP A 148 -11.65 1.43 11.02
N PHE A 149 -10.74 0.91 10.19
CA PHE A 149 -11.02 -0.22 9.29
C PHE A 149 -11.51 -1.43 10.06
N LYS A 150 -10.77 -1.87 11.09
CA LYS A 150 -11.17 -3.00 11.94
C LYS A 150 -12.53 -2.79 12.59
N ASN A 151 -12.85 -1.56 12.98
CA ASN A 151 -14.13 -1.21 13.60
C ASN A 151 -15.29 -1.14 12.61
N ARG A 152 -15.07 -0.62 11.39
CA ARG A 152 -16.14 -0.40 10.39
C ARG A 152 -16.36 -1.57 9.43
N PHE A 153 -15.34 -2.39 9.17
CA PHE A 153 -15.46 -3.60 8.33
C PHE A 153 -16.12 -4.78 9.07
N GLY A 154 -17.15 -4.48 9.86
CA GLY A 154 -18.24 -5.41 10.10
C GLY A 154 -19.11 -5.61 8.86
N LYS A 155 -19.83 -6.74 8.81
CA LYS A 155 -20.59 -7.40 7.70
C LYS A 155 -21.41 -6.56 6.68
N LYS A 156 -21.51 -5.23 6.75
CA LYS A 156 -22.51 -4.43 6.01
C LYS A 156 -22.00 -3.40 5.01
N TRP A 157 -20.69 -3.15 4.89
CA TRP A 157 -20.20 -1.97 4.17
C TRP A 157 -20.11 -2.13 2.63
N PHE A 158 -20.02 -3.36 2.10
CA PHE A 158 -19.60 -3.60 0.71
C PHE A 158 -20.61 -3.21 -0.40
N LYS A 159 -21.91 -3.09 -0.10
CA LYS A 159 -22.93 -2.76 -1.12
C LYS A 159 -22.78 -1.35 -1.73
N ARG A 160 -22.02 -0.44 -1.13
CA ARG A 160 -21.94 0.97 -1.57
C ARG A 160 -20.72 1.31 -2.42
N TRP A 161 -19.68 0.47 -2.47
CA TRP A 161 -18.36 0.90 -2.95
C TRP A 161 -17.96 0.40 -4.35
N THR A 162 -18.58 -0.68 -4.83
CA THR A 162 -18.33 -1.23 -6.19
C THR A 162 -18.64 -0.25 -7.33
N GLY A 163 -19.58 0.69 -7.12
CA GLY A 163 -19.93 1.70 -8.11
C GLY A 163 -18.88 2.79 -8.29
N TRP A 164 -18.22 3.20 -7.19
CA TRP A 164 -17.27 4.32 -7.17
C TRP A 164 -15.86 3.90 -7.60
N ALA A 165 -15.42 2.70 -7.18
CA ALA A 165 -14.08 2.19 -7.46
C ALA A 165 -13.79 1.99 -8.96
N ARG A 166 -14.79 1.58 -9.75
CA ARG A 166 -14.65 1.38 -11.21
C ARG A 166 -14.31 2.66 -11.98
N GLN A 167 -14.60 3.83 -11.41
CA GLN A 167 -14.39 5.12 -12.07
C GLN A 167 -12.92 5.57 -11.97
N LEU A 168 -12.23 5.23 -10.88
CA LEU A 168 -10.81 5.56 -10.67
C LEU A 168 -9.88 4.60 -11.42
N PHE A 169 -10.18 3.30 -11.44
CA PHE A 169 -9.40 2.30 -12.20
C PHE A 169 -9.63 2.35 -13.73
N LYS A 170 -10.47 3.28 -14.22
CA LYS A 170 -10.66 3.54 -15.66
C LYS A 170 -9.65 4.56 -16.21
N HIS A 171 -8.91 5.26 -15.35
CA HIS A 171 -8.01 6.36 -15.72
C HIS A 171 -6.53 6.12 -15.35
N SER A 172 -6.14 4.88 -15.04
CA SER A 172 -4.74 4.47 -14.88
C SER A 172 -4.36 3.47 -15.95
#